data_AF-B9S4J5-F1
#
_entry.id   AF-B9S4J5-F1
#
_cell.length_a   1.000
_cell.length_b   1.000
_cell.length_c   1.000
_cell.angle_alpha   90.00
_cell.angle_beta   90.00
_cell.angle_gamma   90.00
#
_symmetry.space_group_name_H-M   'P 1'
#
loop_
_entity.id
_entity.type
_entity.pdbx_description
1 polymer ?
#
loop_
_entity_poly.entity_id
_entity_poly.type
_entity_poly.pdbx_seq_one_letter_code
_entity_poly.pdbx_strand_id
1 'polypeptide(L)'
;MPRIYGYNKTFDIDPTMDQQYAVSLRGSCRRKTHPDSTVVALNDVTTPFTFDNVYFRNLQKGLGLLSKDQMLAYHPLTRSNVNMMAEDQQIFFNYFAAAMIKLGLDRSQVS
;
A
#
# COMPACT_ATOMS: atom_id res chain seq x y z
N MET A 1 -14.16 3.12 -5.90
CA MET A 1 -13.01 3.21 -4.98
C MET A 1 -13.50 3.63 -3.60
N PRO A 2 -13.88 2.69 -2.73
CA PRO A 2 -14.46 3.01 -1.42
C PRO A 2 -13.54 3.81 -0.50
N ARG A 3 -12.20 3.64 -0.62
CA ARG A 3 -11.25 4.33 0.28
C ARG A 3 -11.23 5.84 0.16
N ILE A 4 -11.54 6.37 -1.01
CA ILE A 4 -11.52 7.82 -1.28
C ILE A 4 -12.92 8.37 -1.58
N TYR A 5 -13.98 7.56 -1.54
CA TYR A 5 -15.39 8.00 -1.65
C TYR A 5 -16.32 7.02 -0.94
N GLY A 6 -17.17 7.51 -0.06
CA GLY A 6 -18.22 6.72 0.59
C GLY A 6 -17.70 5.49 1.31
N TYR A 7 -16.59 5.62 2.05
CA TYR A 7 -15.92 4.51 2.73
C TYR A 7 -16.87 3.71 3.64
N ASN A 8 -17.65 4.38 4.48
CA ASN A 8 -18.75 3.79 5.23
C ASN A 8 -19.83 4.84 5.58
N LYS A 9 -20.77 4.50 6.45
CA LYS A 9 -21.87 5.42 6.87
C LYS A 9 -21.38 6.66 7.64
N THR A 10 -20.19 6.59 8.23
CA THR A 10 -19.65 7.62 9.11
C THR A 10 -18.56 8.45 8.41
N PHE A 11 -17.72 7.79 7.62
CA PHE A 11 -16.56 8.40 6.98
C PHE A 11 -16.68 8.31 5.45
N ASP A 12 -16.47 9.45 4.79
CA ASP A 12 -16.42 9.53 3.33
C ASP A 12 -15.06 9.05 2.77
N ILE A 13 -13.96 9.31 3.50
CA ILE A 13 -12.60 8.84 3.20
C ILE A 13 -12.19 7.84 4.29
N ASP A 14 -11.45 6.81 3.91
CA ASP A 14 -10.85 5.83 4.84
C ASP A 14 -10.03 6.56 5.93
N PRO A 15 -10.38 6.42 7.22
CA PRO A 15 -9.68 7.12 8.30
C PRO A 15 -8.24 6.64 8.51
N THR A 16 -7.87 5.49 7.94
CA THR A 16 -6.48 4.98 7.97
C THR A 16 -5.59 5.60 6.90
N MET A 17 -6.17 6.36 5.98
CA MET A 17 -5.49 7.02 4.88
C MET A 17 -5.20 8.49 5.22
N ASP A 18 -4.05 9.00 4.76
CA ASP A 18 -3.77 10.43 4.80
C ASP A 18 -4.82 11.20 3.99
N GLN A 19 -5.41 12.20 4.61
CA GLN A 19 -6.55 12.91 4.03
C GLN A 19 -6.14 13.79 2.85
N GLN A 20 -4.93 14.36 2.86
CA GLN A 20 -4.44 15.18 1.75
C GLN A 20 -4.12 14.29 0.54
N TYR A 21 -3.55 13.12 0.79
CA TYR A 21 -3.30 12.11 -0.24
C TYR A 21 -4.61 11.56 -0.85
N ALA A 22 -5.62 11.30 -0.03
CA ALA A 22 -6.93 10.92 -0.53
C ALA A 22 -7.54 12.00 -1.46
N VAL A 23 -7.41 13.28 -1.09
CA VAL A 23 -7.87 14.41 -1.92
C VAL A 23 -7.07 14.50 -3.22
N SER A 24 -5.75 14.30 -3.20
CA SER A 24 -4.95 14.32 -4.44
C SER A 24 -5.35 13.18 -5.39
N LEU A 25 -5.61 11.99 -4.85
CA LEU A 25 -6.11 10.86 -5.63
C LEU A 25 -7.48 11.13 -6.27
N ARG A 26 -8.36 11.92 -5.64
CA ARG A 26 -9.66 12.28 -6.24
C ARG A 26 -9.52 13.08 -7.54
N GLY A 27 -8.43 13.83 -7.71
CA GLY A 27 -8.15 14.58 -8.93
C GLY A 27 -8.01 13.68 -10.16
N SER A 28 -7.27 12.58 -10.01
CA SER A 28 -7.07 11.56 -11.04
C SER A 28 -8.21 10.54 -11.07
N CYS A 29 -8.58 10.03 -9.90
CA CYS A 29 -9.62 9.03 -9.72
C CYS A 29 -10.97 9.71 -9.43
N ARG A 30 -11.53 10.37 -10.45
CA ARG A 30 -12.83 11.04 -10.32
C ARG A 30 -13.94 10.05 -10.00
N ARG A 31 -14.93 10.49 -9.22
CA ARG A 31 -16.13 9.68 -8.92
C ARG A 31 -16.93 9.44 -10.21
N LYS A 32 -16.76 8.27 -10.81
CA LYS A 32 -17.50 7.80 -11.98
C LYS A 32 -18.37 6.58 -11.61
N THR A 33 -19.47 6.39 -12.32
CA THR A 33 -20.34 5.20 -12.19
C THR A 33 -19.59 3.91 -12.55
N HIS A 34 -18.64 4.00 -13.48
CA HIS A 34 -17.72 2.92 -13.85
C HIS A 34 -16.27 3.37 -13.65
N PRO A 35 -15.39 2.51 -13.11
CA PRO A 35 -13.96 2.78 -13.05
C PRO A 35 -13.41 3.01 -14.46
N ASP A 36 -12.62 4.07 -14.62
CA ASP A 36 -11.87 4.32 -15.84
C ASP A 36 -10.59 3.49 -15.82
N SER A 37 -10.51 2.45 -16.66
CA SER A 37 -9.36 1.54 -16.69
C SER A 37 -8.09 2.18 -17.22
N THR A 38 -8.16 3.38 -17.80
CA THR A 38 -6.99 4.13 -18.26
C THR A 38 -6.31 4.93 -17.15
N VAL A 39 -7.01 5.15 -16.02
CA VAL A 39 -6.47 5.88 -14.87
C VAL A 39 -5.71 4.91 -13.98
N VAL A 40 -4.41 5.15 -13.84
CA VAL A 40 -3.52 4.41 -12.94
C VAL A 40 -2.99 5.32 -11.83
N ALA A 41 -2.83 4.75 -10.64
CA ALA A 41 -2.15 5.38 -9.52
C ALA A 41 -0.99 4.49 -9.10
N LEU A 42 0.11 5.09 -8.66
CA LEU A 42 1.34 4.40 -8.31
C LEU A 42 1.25 3.93 -6.85
N ASN A 43 1.64 2.67 -6.60
CA ASN A 43 1.60 2.08 -5.26
C ASN A 43 2.58 2.74 -4.29
N ASP A 44 3.68 3.30 -4.82
CA ASP A 44 4.60 4.17 -4.11
C ASP A 44 4.47 5.59 -4.67
N VAL A 45 4.02 6.53 -3.83
CA VAL A 45 3.82 7.93 -4.21
C VAL A 45 5.12 8.75 -4.15
N THR A 46 6.13 8.26 -3.44
CA THR A 46 7.37 8.99 -3.15
C THR A 46 8.48 8.60 -4.13
N THR A 47 8.66 7.30 -4.40
CA THR A 47 9.68 6.76 -5.30
C THR A 47 9.09 5.73 -6.28
N PRO A 48 8.12 6.11 -7.13
CA PRO A 48 7.28 5.18 -7.90
C PRO A 48 8.02 4.21 -8.84
N PHE A 49 9.25 4.54 -9.23
CA PHE A 49 10.06 3.78 -10.17
C PHE A 49 11.33 3.20 -9.54
N THR A 50 11.46 3.28 -8.22
CA THR A 50 12.60 2.74 -7.49
C THR A 50 12.12 1.60 -6.60
N PHE A 51 12.87 0.52 -6.56
CA PHE A 51 12.62 -0.58 -5.64
C PHE A 51 13.40 -0.33 -4.35
N ASP A 52 12.74 0.21 -3.33
CA ASP A 52 13.33 0.62 -2.07
C ASP A 52 12.34 0.40 -0.89
N ASN A 53 12.74 0.77 0.33
CA ASN A 53 11.88 0.63 1.50
C ASN A 53 10.94 1.81 1.73
N VAL A 54 10.90 2.78 0.82
CA VAL A 54 10.03 3.97 0.95
C VAL A 54 8.56 3.55 0.89
N TYR A 55 8.24 2.43 0.22
CA TYR A 55 6.94 1.78 0.32
C TYR A 55 6.49 1.61 1.78
N PHE A 56 7.32 1.05 2.66
CA PHE A 56 6.97 0.85 4.08
C PHE A 56 6.90 2.16 4.86
N ARG A 57 7.77 3.13 4.53
CA ARG A 57 7.72 4.49 5.11
C ARG A 57 6.42 5.22 4.72
N ASN A 58 5.91 4.99 3.53
CA ASN A 58 4.63 5.52 3.08
C ASN A 58 3.48 4.92 3.90
N LEU A 59 3.51 3.62 4.20
CA LEU A 59 2.48 2.99 5.03
C LEU A 59 2.41 3.58 6.43
N GLN A 60 3.55 3.91 7.05
CA GLN A 60 3.60 4.58 8.36
C GLN A 60 2.92 5.96 8.36
N LYS A 61 2.87 6.61 7.19
CA LYS A 61 2.29 7.94 6.99
C LYS A 61 0.84 7.90 6.51
N GLY A 62 0.21 6.73 6.39
CA GLY A 62 -1.14 6.62 5.82
C GLY A 62 -1.18 6.78 4.30
N LEU A 63 -0.03 6.67 3.61
CA LEU A 63 0.11 6.89 2.16
C LEU A 63 -0.01 5.59 1.35
N GLY A 64 -0.46 4.48 1.95
CA GLY A 64 -0.73 3.25 1.21
C GLY A 64 -1.92 3.44 0.25
N LEU A 65 -1.74 3.14 -1.04
CA LEU A 65 -2.81 3.26 -2.04
C LEU A 65 -3.94 2.26 -1.81
N LEU A 66 -3.61 0.99 -1.58
CA LEU A 66 -4.58 -0.08 -1.34
C LEU A 66 -4.88 -0.24 0.14
N SER A 67 -6.11 -0.63 0.48
CA SER A 67 -6.52 -0.85 1.89
C SER A 67 -5.74 -1.98 2.52
N LYS A 68 -5.43 -3.03 1.74
CA LYS A 68 -4.63 -4.17 2.19
C LYS A 68 -3.20 -3.74 2.56
N ASP A 69 -2.60 -2.86 1.76
CA ASP A 69 -1.27 -2.32 2.04
C ASP A 69 -1.30 -1.52 3.35
N GLN A 70 -2.26 -0.60 3.48
CA GLN A 70 -2.39 0.21 4.67
C GLN A 70 -2.62 -0.65 5.93
N MET A 71 -3.37 -1.74 5.80
CA MET A 71 -3.61 -2.68 6.90
C MET A 71 -2.34 -3.33 7.43
N LEU A 72 -1.28 -3.48 6.62
CA LEU A 72 0.01 -3.99 7.11
C LEU A 72 0.58 -3.13 8.25
N ALA A 73 0.42 -1.81 8.16
CA ALA A 73 0.89 -0.88 9.18
C ALA A 73 -0.04 -0.79 10.40
N TYR A 74 -1.35 -1.00 10.21
CA TYR A 74 -2.34 -0.88 11.29
C TYR A 74 -2.56 -2.18 12.07
N HIS A 75 -2.37 -3.34 11.43
CA HIS A 75 -2.68 -4.62 12.04
C HIS A 75 -1.60 -5.03 13.07
N PRO A 76 -1.96 -5.45 14.29
CA PRO A 76 -0.99 -5.73 15.36
C PRO A 76 0.08 -6.77 14.99
N LEU A 77 -0.29 -7.79 14.20
CA LEU A 77 0.62 -8.87 13.80
C LEU A 77 1.67 -8.45 12.75
N THR A 78 1.43 -7.39 12.00
CA THR A 78 2.29 -6.99 10.87
C THR A 78 2.98 -5.66 11.09
N ARG A 79 2.45 -4.81 11.98
CA ARG A 79 2.98 -3.46 12.25
C ARG A 79 4.47 -3.46 12.64
N SER A 80 4.92 -4.42 13.44
CA SER A 80 6.34 -4.52 13.81
C SER A 80 7.24 -4.74 12.59
N ASN A 81 6.79 -5.58 11.66
CA ASN A 81 7.54 -5.87 10.43
C ASN A 81 7.57 -4.63 9.52
N VAL A 82 6.46 -3.90 9.41
CA VAL A 82 6.43 -2.63 8.66
C VAL A 82 7.41 -1.63 9.23
N ASN A 83 7.43 -1.46 10.56
CA ASN A 83 8.36 -0.53 11.21
C ASN A 83 9.82 -0.91 10.97
N MET A 84 10.14 -2.20 11.11
CA MET A 84 11.49 -2.73 10.87
C MET A 84 11.93 -2.52 9.41
N MET A 85 11.06 -2.81 8.44
CA MET A 85 11.37 -2.63 7.01
C MET A 85 11.49 -1.15 6.63
N ALA A 86 10.69 -0.26 7.24
CA ALA A 86 10.75 1.18 7.01
C ALA A 86 12.00 1.84 7.59
N GLU A 87 12.53 1.32 8.70
CA GLU A 87 13.71 1.84 9.38
C GLU A 87 14.98 1.61 8.56
N ASP A 88 15.19 0.39 8.07
CA ASP A 88 16.44 -0.02 7.40
C ASP A 88 16.16 -0.72 6.05
N GLN A 89 16.72 -0.14 4.99
CA GLN A 89 16.56 -0.66 3.62
C GLN A 89 17.25 -2.00 3.39
N GLN A 90 18.41 -2.23 4.02
CA GLN A 90 19.13 -3.50 3.89
C GLN A 90 18.34 -4.62 4.57
N ILE A 91 17.71 -4.34 5.71
CA ILE A 91 16.80 -5.30 6.35
C ILE A 91 15.64 -5.64 5.41
N PHE A 92 14.98 -4.63 4.82
CA PHE A 92 13.93 -4.88 3.82
C PHE A 92 14.42 -5.79 2.68
N PHE A 93 15.55 -5.48 2.05
CA PHE A 93 16.07 -6.27 0.94
C PHE A 93 16.43 -7.70 1.35
N ASN A 94 17.01 -7.90 2.54
CA ASN A 94 17.32 -9.24 3.05
C ASN A 94 16.05 -10.10 3.20
N TYR A 95 15.00 -9.54 3.81
CA TYR A 95 13.71 -10.24 3.94
C TYR A 95 13.02 -10.46 2.60
N PHE A 96 13.06 -9.47 1.70
CA PHE A 96 12.49 -9.59 0.37
C PHE A 96 13.14 -10.71 -0.43
N ALA A 97 14.48 -10.75 -0.48
CA ALA A 97 15.22 -11.80 -1.16
C ALA A 97 14.88 -13.20 -0.60
N ALA A 98 14.88 -13.36 0.73
CA ALA A 98 14.53 -14.62 1.37
C ALA A 98 13.09 -15.05 1.08
N ALA A 99 12.13 -14.11 1.08
CA ALA A 99 10.73 -14.37 0.76
C ALA A 99 10.55 -14.81 -0.71
N MET A 100 11.23 -14.15 -1.65
CA MET A 100 11.15 -14.49 -3.08
C MET A 100 11.79 -15.85 -3.39
N ILE A 101 12.91 -16.19 -2.74
CA ILE A 101 13.50 -17.53 -2.83
C ILE A 101 12.52 -18.58 -2.34
N LYS A 102 11.92 -18.36 -1.16
CA LYS A 102 10.93 -19.29 -0.60
C LYS A 102 9.71 -19.45 -1.51
N LEU A 103 9.20 -18.35 -2.06
CA LEU A 103 8.08 -18.36 -3.00
C LEU A 103 8.41 -19.18 -4.26
N GLY A 104 9.60 -19.00 -4.83
CA GLY A 104 10.03 -19.74 -6.02
C GLY A 104 10.29 -21.24 -5.78
N LEU A 105 10.50 -21.65 -4.53
CA LEU A 105 10.68 -23.06 -4.14
C LEU A 105 9.37 -23.74 -3.74
N ASP A 106 8.30 -22.99 -3.53
CA ASP A 106 7.00 -23.53 -3.16
C ASP A 106 6.35 -24.26 -4.34
N ARG A 107 6.33 -25.59 -4.27
CA ARG A 107 5.74 -26.46 -5.30
C ARG A 107 4.23 -26.62 -5.20
N SER A 108 3.59 -26.04 -4.18
CA SER A 108 2.14 -26.14 -3.97
C SER A 108 1.30 -25.38 -5.00
N GLN A 109 1.93 -24.54 -5.84
CA GLN A 109 1.28 -23.72 -6.87
C GLN A 109 1.51 -24.26 -8.31
N VAL A 110 2.10 -25.46 -8.47
CA VAL A 110 2.43 -26.07 -9.78
C VAL A 110 1.56 -27.33 -10.06
N SER A 111 0.46 -27.51 -9.35
CA SER A 111 -0.52 -28.58 -9.59
C SER A 111 -1.81 -28.05 -10.22
#